data_AF-A0A2W1KLZ1-F1
#
_entry.id   AF-A0A2W1KLZ1-F1
#
_cell.length_a   1.000
_cell.length_b   1.000
_cell.length_c   1.000
_cell.angle_alpha   90.00
_cell.angle_beta   90.00
_cell.angle_gamma   90.00
#
_symmetry.space_group_name_H-M   'P 1'
#
loop_
_entity.id
_entity.type
_entity.pdbx_description
1 polymer ?
#
loop_
_entity_poly.entity_id
_entity_poly.type
_entity_poly.pdbx_seq_one_letter_code
_entity_poly.pdbx_strand_id
1 'polypeptide(L)'
;MTKIRIESDFRDYYDHAFCGAWETPDFTYERMSTGGMSRPAMFVAFESVGLNTPRHGLVRDLIPELKKEYAGYCEHLNLKVVVHTSEYAHAGEGKELLAYDQAMKKRRNAFAVEFIPTALGNNHATSYRYLRVGTRVFWMEYESQDDWRSNCGDCSVKYLSESADTVTAEAVFFRESPLLALDFLKVGQKMLAIDLNVAPGLRGTGIEKIMKPDGVYQEVQNWYRNTNV
;
A
#
# COMPACT_ATOMS: atom_id res chain seq x y z
N MET A 1 27.09 -10.74 -15.97
CA MET A 1 25.68 -10.35 -15.82
C MET A 1 25.37 -10.47 -14.33
N THR A 2 24.87 -9.40 -13.70
CA THR A 2 24.56 -9.42 -12.26
C THR A 2 23.49 -10.47 -11.97
N LYS A 3 23.77 -11.43 -11.12
CA LYS A 3 22.90 -12.54 -10.74
C LYS A 3 22.13 -12.22 -9.47
N ILE A 4 20.80 -12.24 -9.54
CA ILE A 4 19.95 -11.89 -8.38
C ILE A 4 19.06 -13.09 -8.06
N ARG A 5 19.04 -13.50 -6.80
CA ARG A 5 18.12 -14.51 -6.28
C ARG A 5 17.00 -13.83 -5.52
N ILE A 6 15.78 -14.34 -5.67
CA ILE A 6 14.64 -13.93 -4.84
C ILE A 6 14.55 -14.86 -3.63
N GLU A 7 14.39 -14.27 -2.44
CA GLU A 7 13.94 -14.97 -1.24
C GLU A 7 12.56 -14.43 -0.85
N SER A 8 11.56 -15.32 -0.81
CA SER A 8 10.14 -14.93 -0.75
C SER A 8 9.27 -16.02 -0.16
N ASP A 9 8.23 -15.61 0.58
CA ASP A 9 7.17 -16.48 1.11
C ASP A 9 5.98 -16.66 0.15
N PHE A 10 5.95 -15.90 -0.95
CA PHE A 10 5.01 -16.08 -2.06
C PHE A 10 5.71 -16.23 -3.43
N ARG A 11 4.95 -16.63 -4.44
CA ARG A 11 5.42 -16.78 -5.83
C ARG A 11 4.69 -15.83 -6.76
N ASP A 12 5.41 -15.29 -7.74
CA ASP A 12 4.87 -14.41 -8.77
C ASP A 12 5.17 -14.94 -10.20
N TYR A 13 4.62 -14.30 -11.23
CA TYR A 13 4.81 -14.73 -12.62
C TYR A 13 6.24 -14.51 -13.13
N TYR A 14 7.01 -13.61 -12.52
CA TYR A 14 8.34 -13.22 -12.99
C TYR A 14 9.50 -13.96 -12.32
N ASP A 15 9.22 -14.73 -11.26
CA ASP A 15 10.26 -15.34 -10.41
C ASP A 15 11.26 -16.21 -11.17
N HIS A 16 10.79 -16.88 -12.23
CA HIS A 16 11.61 -17.78 -13.04
C HIS A 16 12.68 -17.05 -13.88
N ALA A 17 12.61 -15.72 -14.00
CA ALA A 17 13.65 -14.92 -14.64
C ALA A 17 14.85 -14.65 -13.71
N PHE A 18 14.72 -14.95 -12.42
CA PHE A 18 15.77 -14.77 -11.41
C PHE A 18 16.60 -16.05 -11.26
N CYS A 19 17.74 -15.94 -10.57
CA CYS A 19 18.68 -17.05 -10.42
C CYS A 19 18.04 -18.25 -9.72
N GLY A 20 18.29 -19.43 -10.29
CA GLY A 20 17.87 -20.70 -9.72
C GLY A 20 18.63 -21.03 -8.42
N ALA A 21 18.08 -21.96 -7.65
CA ALA A 21 18.69 -22.40 -6.38
C ALA A 21 20.10 -23.02 -6.56
N TRP A 22 20.41 -23.51 -7.77
CA TRP A 22 21.70 -24.12 -8.13
C TRP A 22 22.78 -23.09 -8.51
N GLU A 23 22.44 -21.82 -8.67
CA GLU A 23 23.40 -20.77 -9.02
C GLU A 23 23.82 -19.96 -7.80
N THR A 24 25.08 -19.54 -7.73
CA THR A 24 25.54 -18.53 -6.75
C THR A 24 25.09 -17.13 -7.18
N PRO A 25 24.25 -16.43 -6.38
CA PRO A 25 23.83 -15.07 -6.70
C PRO A 25 24.89 -14.04 -6.29
N ASP A 26 24.93 -12.91 -6.99
CA ASP A 26 25.67 -11.71 -6.57
C ASP A 26 24.90 -10.93 -5.50
N PHE A 27 23.56 -10.94 -5.58
CA PHE A 27 22.67 -10.30 -4.60
C PHE A 27 21.46 -11.18 -4.26
N THR A 28 20.97 -11.05 -3.03
CA THR A 28 19.68 -11.58 -2.60
C THR A 28 18.66 -10.44 -2.52
N TYR A 29 17.54 -10.61 -3.19
CA TYR A 29 16.37 -9.75 -3.08
C TYR A 29 15.32 -10.42 -2.20
N GLU A 30 15.20 -9.94 -0.97
CA GLU A 30 14.19 -10.40 -0.02
C GLU A 30 12.86 -9.67 -0.28
N ARG A 31 11.79 -10.43 -0.48
CA ARG A 31 10.43 -9.90 -0.56
C ARG A 31 9.51 -10.79 0.29
N MET A 32 9.16 -10.32 1.47
CA MET A 32 8.29 -11.07 2.38
C MET A 32 6.92 -10.41 2.41
N SER A 33 5.85 -11.20 2.38
CA SER A 33 4.48 -10.71 2.50
C SER A 33 4.23 -9.93 3.80
N THR A 34 5.08 -10.15 4.81
CA THR A 34 5.05 -9.49 6.12
C THR A 34 6.13 -8.42 6.31
N GLY A 35 6.97 -8.17 5.31
CA GLY A 35 8.06 -7.19 5.38
C GLY A 35 7.59 -5.73 5.38
N GLY A 36 8.49 -4.83 5.73
CA GLY A 36 8.28 -3.38 5.69
C GLY A 36 8.08 -2.73 7.06
N MET A 37 7.58 -1.49 7.03
CA MET A 37 7.38 -0.65 8.21
C MET A 37 6.12 -1.04 8.98
N SER A 38 6.15 -0.84 10.31
CA SER A 38 4.91 -0.87 11.09
C SER A 38 3.96 0.25 10.64
N ARG A 39 2.65 0.09 10.86
CA ARG A 39 1.66 1.09 10.42
C ARG A 39 1.93 2.51 10.93
N PRO A 40 2.27 2.74 12.22
CA PRO A 40 2.64 4.08 12.67
C PRO A 40 3.89 4.62 11.95
N ALA A 41 4.94 3.80 11.80
CA ALA A 41 6.18 4.22 11.15
C ALA A 41 5.98 4.55 9.66
N MET A 42 5.10 3.80 8.98
CA MET A 42 4.71 4.05 7.60
C MET A 42 4.06 5.43 7.42
N PHE A 43 3.12 5.81 8.28
CA PHE A 43 2.49 7.14 8.19
C PHE A 43 3.48 8.26 8.49
N VAL A 44 4.36 8.09 9.48
CA VAL A 44 5.46 9.04 9.72
C VAL A 44 6.35 9.18 8.49
N ALA A 45 6.67 8.07 7.82
CA ALA A 45 7.46 8.08 6.59
C ALA A 45 6.74 8.84 5.46
N PHE A 46 5.43 8.64 5.27
CA PHE A 46 4.63 9.42 4.31
C PHE A 46 4.68 10.92 4.59
N GLU A 47 4.45 11.33 5.83
CA GLU A 47 4.47 12.74 6.23
C GLU A 47 5.86 13.36 6.04
N SER A 48 6.93 12.63 6.39
CA SER A 48 8.32 13.09 6.25
C SER A 48 8.73 13.44 4.83
N VAL A 49 8.06 12.86 3.83
CA VAL A 49 8.31 13.10 2.40
C VAL A 49 7.21 13.97 1.77
N GLY A 50 6.35 14.56 2.60
CA GLY A 50 5.32 15.52 2.19
C GLY A 50 4.08 14.90 1.53
N LEU A 51 3.85 13.59 1.68
CA LEU A 51 2.60 12.98 1.23
C LEU A 51 1.47 13.36 2.18
N ASN A 52 0.29 13.65 1.62
CA ASN A 52 -0.91 13.81 2.45
C ASN A 52 -1.38 12.44 2.92
N THR A 53 -1.89 12.37 4.15
CA THR A 53 -2.44 11.15 4.74
C THR A 53 -3.77 11.46 5.43
N PRO A 54 -4.67 10.48 5.63
CA PRO A 54 -5.78 10.66 6.56
C PRO A 54 -5.26 10.92 7.99
N ARG A 55 -6.12 11.47 8.86
CA ARG A 55 -5.77 11.59 10.28
C ARG A 55 -5.59 10.18 10.85
N HIS A 56 -4.58 10.01 11.69
CA HIS A 56 -4.23 8.71 12.24
C HIS A 56 -3.61 8.87 13.62
N GLY A 57 -3.60 7.79 14.38
CA GLY A 57 -3.10 7.79 15.76
C GLY A 57 -3.73 6.67 16.59
N LEU A 58 -3.55 6.73 17.90
CA LEU A 58 -4.24 5.80 18.79
C LEU A 58 -5.73 6.13 18.82
N VAL A 59 -6.59 5.11 18.85
CA VAL A 59 -8.05 5.25 18.93
C VAL A 59 -8.49 6.24 20.02
N ARG A 60 -7.90 6.15 21.22
CA ARG A 60 -8.21 7.02 22.36
C ARG A 60 -7.91 8.50 22.15
N ASP A 61 -6.99 8.82 21.24
CA ASP A 61 -6.51 10.18 20.98
C ASP A 61 -7.15 10.74 19.70
N LEU A 62 -7.22 9.91 18.65
CA LEU A 62 -7.79 10.26 17.34
C LEU A 62 -9.30 10.53 17.40
N ILE A 63 -10.08 9.65 18.04
CA ILE A 63 -11.55 9.76 18.00
C ILE A 63 -12.08 11.03 18.66
N PRO A 64 -11.59 11.46 19.85
CA PRO A 64 -11.99 12.74 20.43
C PRO A 64 -11.75 13.94 19.51
N GLU A 65 -10.61 13.97 18.80
CA GLU A 65 -10.29 15.04 17.85
C GLU A 65 -11.26 15.04 16.66
N LEU A 66 -11.48 13.87 16.05
CA LEU A 66 -12.43 13.75 14.94
C LEU A 66 -13.87 14.10 15.38
N LYS A 67 -14.32 13.64 16.56
CA LYS A 67 -15.64 14.00 17.10
C LYS A 67 -15.80 15.50 17.28
N LYS A 68 -14.73 16.21 17.69
CA LYS A 68 -14.74 17.67 17.85
C LYS A 68 -14.82 18.37 16.50
N GLU A 69 -14.05 17.93 15.51
CA GLU A 69 -14.07 18.51 14.16
C GLU A 69 -15.43 18.31 13.47
N TYR A 70 -15.99 17.11 13.61
CA TYR A 70 -17.29 16.77 13.04
C TYR A 70 -18.49 17.17 13.93
N ALA A 71 -18.25 17.89 15.04
CA ALA A 71 -19.31 18.37 15.92
C ALA A 71 -20.18 19.38 15.17
N GLY A 72 -21.41 18.99 14.84
CA GLY A 72 -22.36 19.82 14.08
C GLY A 72 -22.65 19.31 12.67
N TYR A 73 -21.91 18.30 12.19
CA TYR A 73 -22.37 17.50 11.06
C TYR A 73 -23.44 16.51 11.53
N CYS A 74 -24.49 16.29 10.73
CA CYS A 74 -25.67 15.50 11.11
C CYS A 74 -25.31 14.16 11.78
N GLU A 75 -26.07 13.78 12.82
CA GLU A 75 -25.99 12.48 13.54
C GLU A 75 -26.09 11.24 12.62
N HIS A 76 -26.46 11.44 11.36
CA HIS A 76 -26.52 10.40 10.32
C HIS A 76 -25.17 10.07 9.68
N LEU A 77 -24.10 10.84 9.94
CA LEU A 77 -22.76 10.42 9.56
C LEU A 77 -22.39 9.21 10.42
N ASN A 78 -22.45 8.02 9.83
CA ASN A 78 -21.96 6.79 10.43
C ASN A 78 -20.43 6.85 10.52
N LEU A 79 -19.92 7.68 11.45
CA LEU A 79 -18.51 8.01 11.60
C LEU A 79 -17.74 6.77 12.07
N LYS A 80 -16.72 6.42 11.28
CA LYS A 80 -15.94 5.20 11.44
C LYS A 80 -14.46 5.48 11.36
N VAL A 81 -13.69 4.56 11.92
CA VAL A 81 -12.23 4.47 11.79
C VAL A 81 -11.86 3.10 11.30
N VAL A 82 -10.75 3.02 10.57
CA VAL A 82 -10.07 1.77 10.27
C VAL A 82 -9.10 1.49 11.39
N VAL A 83 -9.38 0.45 12.19
CA VAL A 83 -8.52 0.03 13.29
C VAL A 83 -7.60 -1.08 12.83
N HIS A 84 -6.30 -0.92 13.09
CA HIS A 84 -5.30 -1.93 12.82
C HIS A 84 -5.11 -2.81 14.06
N THR A 85 -5.50 -4.09 13.95
CA THR A 85 -5.43 -5.07 15.05
C THR A 85 -4.11 -5.81 15.13
N SER A 86 -3.29 -5.71 14.08
CA SER A 86 -1.90 -6.15 14.05
C SER A 86 -1.07 -5.08 13.33
N GLU A 87 0.05 -4.68 13.94
CA GLU A 87 0.94 -3.66 13.37
C GLU A 87 1.64 -4.11 12.08
N TYR A 88 1.69 -5.44 11.83
CA TYR A 88 2.42 -6.07 10.72
C TYR A 88 1.53 -6.90 9.79
N ALA A 89 0.21 -6.88 9.94
CA ALA A 89 -0.67 -7.59 9.00
C ALA A 89 -0.76 -6.88 7.64
N HIS A 90 -0.82 -7.67 6.57
CA HIS A 90 -0.87 -7.22 5.17
C HIS A 90 -2.12 -7.75 4.46
N ALA A 91 -2.35 -7.33 3.21
CA ALA A 91 -3.47 -7.77 2.34
C ALA A 91 -4.89 -7.52 2.89
N GLY A 92 -5.06 -6.53 3.78
CA GLY A 92 -6.37 -6.21 4.37
C GLY A 92 -6.75 -7.09 5.57
N GLU A 93 -5.91 -8.06 5.92
CA GLU A 93 -5.97 -8.75 7.21
C GLU A 93 -5.55 -7.79 8.32
N GLY A 94 -6.10 -7.99 9.52
CA GLY A 94 -5.79 -7.15 10.66
C GLY A 94 -6.33 -5.71 10.57
N LYS A 95 -7.31 -5.44 9.69
CA LYS A 95 -8.04 -4.17 9.62
C LYS A 95 -9.51 -4.38 9.98
N GLU A 96 -10.02 -3.61 10.91
CA GLU A 96 -11.45 -3.60 11.30
C GLU A 96 -12.04 -2.21 11.03
N LEU A 97 -13.12 -2.13 10.26
CA LEU A 97 -13.89 -0.90 10.11
C LEU A 97 -14.91 -0.79 11.25
N LEU A 98 -14.68 0.13 12.18
CA LEU A 98 -15.50 0.26 13.40
C LEU A 98 -16.10 1.65 13.53
N ALA A 99 -17.35 1.70 14.01
CA ALA A 99 -17.93 2.95 14.50
C ALA A 99 -17.14 3.47 15.70
N TYR A 100 -17.09 4.79 15.90
CA TYR A 100 -16.27 5.40 16.94
C TYR A 100 -16.48 4.81 18.34
N ASP A 101 -17.74 4.62 18.76
CA ASP A 101 -18.02 4.10 20.09
C ASP A 101 -17.60 2.63 20.26
N GLN A 102 -17.67 1.84 19.17
CA GLN A 102 -17.19 0.46 19.16
C GLN A 102 -15.67 0.40 19.24
N ALA A 103 -14.97 1.26 18.48
CA ALA A 103 -13.51 1.37 18.52
C ALA A 103 -13.04 1.78 19.93
N MET A 104 -13.65 2.81 20.52
CA MET A 104 -13.34 3.26 21.89
C MET A 104 -13.55 2.17 22.93
N LYS A 105 -14.58 1.34 22.78
CA LYS A 105 -14.88 0.24 23.71
C LYS A 105 -13.95 -0.95 23.55
N LYS A 106 -13.66 -1.37 22.32
CA LYS A 106 -12.98 -2.64 22.02
C LYS A 106 -11.48 -2.49 21.79
N ARG A 107 -11.04 -1.35 21.28
CA ARG A 107 -9.71 -1.15 20.66
C ARG A 107 -9.06 0.17 21.08
N ARG A 108 -9.34 0.64 22.30
CA ARG A 108 -8.92 1.97 22.79
C ARG A 108 -7.43 2.31 22.60
N ASN A 109 -6.54 1.33 22.71
CA ASN A 109 -5.09 1.52 22.58
C ASN A 109 -4.54 1.03 21.23
N ALA A 110 -5.38 0.66 20.27
CA ALA A 110 -4.93 0.26 18.95
C ALA A 110 -4.64 1.49 18.07
N PHE A 111 -3.76 1.32 17.08
CA PHE A 111 -3.57 2.30 16.02
C PHE A 111 -4.78 2.31 15.08
N ALA A 112 -5.20 3.49 14.67
CA ALA A 112 -6.32 3.69 13.79
C ALA A 112 -6.07 4.84 12.81
N VAL A 113 -6.80 4.77 11.70
CA VAL A 113 -6.81 5.77 10.63
C VAL A 113 -8.25 6.20 10.41
N GLU A 114 -8.47 7.48 10.16
CA GLU A 114 -9.76 8.02 9.75
C GLU A 114 -10.29 7.24 8.54
N PHE A 115 -11.54 6.77 8.62
CA PHE A 115 -12.19 6.17 7.46
C PHE A 115 -12.73 7.26 6.54
N ILE A 116 -12.29 7.25 5.29
CA ILE A 116 -12.75 8.17 4.26
C ILE A 116 -13.55 7.36 3.23
N PRO A 117 -14.88 7.54 3.15
CA PRO A 117 -15.70 6.82 2.18
C PRO A 117 -15.43 7.35 0.77
N THR A 118 -15.38 6.44 -0.20
CA THR A 118 -15.17 6.79 -1.62
C THR A 118 -16.46 6.70 -2.45
N ALA A 119 -17.54 6.17 -1.87
CA ALA A 119 -18.88 6.15 -2.45
C ALA A 119 -19.95 6.40 -1.38
N LEU A 120 -21.20 6.60 -1.82
CA LEU A 120 -22.36 6.67 -0.93
C LEU A 120 -22.64 5.26 -0.37
N GLY A 121 -22.31 5.05 0.90
CA GLY A 121 -22.41 3.75 1.57
C GLY A 121 -21.04 3.18 1.95
N ASN A 122 -21.01 1.94 2.45
CA ASN A 122 -19.76 1.25 2.83
C ASN A 122 -19.55 -0.06 2.05
N ASN A 123 -20.30 -0.28 0.98
CA ASN A 123 -20.25 -1.49 0.18
C ASN A 123 -19.64 -1.21 -1.19
N HIS A 124 -18.83 -0.16 -1.30
CA HIS A 124 -18.11 0.16 -2.51
C HIS A 124 -16.88 0.96 -2.12
N ALA A 125 -15.76 0.65 -2.75
CA ALA A 125 -14.52 1.33 -2.47
C ALA A 125 -13.61 1.44 -3.68
N THR A 126 -13.13 2.66 -3.93
CA THR A 126 -12.09 2.94 -4.93
C THR A 126 -10.78 3.32 -4.26
N SER A 127 -9.66 2.82 -4.75
CA SER A 127 -8.33 3.34 -4.42
C SER A 127 -7.42 3.37 -5.64
N TYR A 128 -6.33 4.11 -5.53
CA TYR A 128 -5.35 4.27 -6.59
C TYR A 128 -4.03 3.72 -6.12
N ARG A 129 -3.46 2.79 -6.88
CA ARG A 129 -2.15 2.21 -6.59
C ARG A 129 -1.11 2.82 -7.52
N TYR A 130 -0.11 3.45 -6.90
CA TYR A 130 1.18 3.71 -7.52
C TYR A 130 2.02 2.45 -7.31
N LEU A 131 2.45 1.80 -8.38
CA LEU A 131 3.31 0.63 -8.36
C LEU A 131 4.62 0.96 -9.05
N ARG A 132 5.73 0.75 -8.36
CA ARG A 132 7.06 0.92 -8.93
C ARG A 132 7.76 -0.42 -9.07
N VAL A 133 8.38 -0.62 -10.23
CA VAL A 133 9.27 -1.74 -10.54
C VAL A 133 10.57 -1.15 -11.11
N GLY A 134 11.62 -1.15 -10.30
CA GLY A 134 12.89 -0.48 -10.58
C GLY A 134 12.72 1.02 -10.82
N THR A 135 12.79 1.44 -12.08
CA THR A 135 12.63 2.85 -12.49
C THR A 135 11.27 3.15 -13.11
N ARG A 136 10.47 2.11 -13.39
CA ARG A 136 9.18 2.25 -14.06
C ARG A 136 8.05 2.34 -13.04
N VAL A 137 7.07 3.20 -13.33
CA VAL A 137 5.95 3.50 -12.45
C VAL A 137 4.63 3.29 -13.18
N PHE A 138 3.73 2.54 -12.56
CA PHE A 138 2.42 2.19 -13.09
C PHE A 138 1.34 2.67 -12.12
N TRP A 139 0.34 3.38 -12.66
CA TRP A 139 -0.85 3.77 -11.93
C TRP A 139 -1.99 2.81 -12.26
N MET A 140 -2.65 2.33 -11.21
CA MET A 140 -3.81 1.44 -11.30
C MET A 140 -4.93 1.96 -10.42
N GLU A 141 -6.16 1.71 -10.83
CA GLU A 141 -7.36 1.90 -10.03
C GLU A 141 -7.85 0.54 -9.56
N TYR A 142 -8.12 0.44 -8.27
CA TYR A 142 -8.74 -0.71 -7.62
C TYR A 142 -10.15 -0.32 -7.24
N GLU A 143 -11.10 -1.18 -7.52
CA GLU A 143 -12.51 -0.96 -7.21
C GLU A 143 -13.13 -2.24 -6.65
N SER A 144 -13.84 -2.12 -5.54
CA SER A 144 -14.72 -3.16 -5.00
C SER A 144 -16.17 -2.69 -5.07
N GLN A 145 -17.08 -3.59 -5.49
CA GLN A 145 -18.52 -3.32 -5.61
C GLN A 145 -19.34 -3.73 -4.38
N ASP A 146 -18.73 -4.38 -3.40
CA ASP A 146 -19.43 -4.94 -2.24
C ASP A 146 -18.64 -4.87 -0.92
N ASP A 147 -17.43 -4.33 -0.89
CA ASP A 147 -16.60 -4.14 0.31
C ASP A 147 -16.12 -2.68 0.44
N TRP A 148 -15.80 -2.27 1.67
CA TRP A 148 -15.22 -0.96 1.97
C TRP A 148 -13.71 -0.91 1.67
N ARG A 149 -13.08 -2.06 1.44
CA ARG A 149 -11.71 -2.21 0.95
C ARG A 149 -11.76 -2.47 -0.54
N SER A 150 -11.06 -1.66 -1.31
CA SER A 150 -11.07 -1.75 -2.79
C SER A 150 -10.44 -3.03 -3.36
N ASN A 151 -9.83 -3.87 -2.51
CA ASN A 151 -9.17 -5.12 -2.88
C ASN A 151 -9.79 -6.35 -2.20
N CYS A 152 -11.01 -6.23 -1.66
CA CYS A 152 -11.78 -7.35 -1.09
C CYS A 152 -13.17 -7.45 -1.75
N GLY A 153 -13.72 -8.66 -1.84
CA GLY A 153 -15.02 -8.92 -2.46
C GLY A 153 -14.96 -8.97 -3.99
N ASP A 154 -15.98 -8.44 -4.67
CA ASP A 154 -16.03 -8.32 -6.13
C ASP A 154 -15.13 -7.18 -6.61
N CYS A 155 -13.87 -7.52 -6.89
CA CYS A 155 -12.81 -6.57 -7.18
C CYS A 155 -12.49 -6.50 -8.67
N SER A 156 -12.25 -5.29 -9.15
CA SER A 156 -11.63 -5.04 -10.45
C SER A 156 -10.37 -4.19 -10.31
N VAL A 157 -9.40 -4.45 -11.21
CA VAL A 157 -8.17 -3.67 -11.31
C VAL A 157 -8.07 -3.12 -12.72
N LYS A 158 -7.93 -1.81 -12.82
CA LYS A 158 -7.82 -1.08 -14.09
C LYS A 158 -6.48 -0.39 -14.17
N TYR A 159 -5.70 -0.74 -15.19
CA TYR A 159 -4.51 0.02 -15.54
C TYR A 159 -4.90 1.41 -16.05
N LEU A 160 -4.26 2.45 -15.50
CA LEU A 160 -4.52 3.84 -15.87
C LEU A 160 -3.43 4.37 -16.79
N SER A 161 -2.17 4.31 -16.35
CA SER A 161 -1.04 4.87 -17.10
C SER A 161 0.29 4.37 -16.56
N GLU A 162 1.32 4.57 -17.38
CA GLU A 162 2.72 4.52 -16.97
C GLU A 162 3.21 5.96 -16.94
N SER A 163 3.91 6.35 -15.89
CA SER A 163 4.43 7.70 -15.76
C SER A 163 5.92 7.67 -15.44
N ALA A 164 6.60 8.80 -15.67
CA ALA A 164 7.84 9.05 -14.96
C ALA A 164 7.57 9.08 -13.45
N ASP A 165 8.59 8.80 -12.64
CA ASP A 165 8.45 8.87 -11.19
C ASP A 165 8.15 10.32 -10.74
N THR A 166 6.95 10.53 -10.22
CA THR A 166 6.48 11.84 -9.73
C THR A 166 6.44 11.92 -8.21
N VAL A 167 6.58 10.78 -7.52
CA VAL A 167 6.78 10.76 -6.07
C VAL A 167 8.27 10.95 -5.85
N THR A 168 8.67 11.74 -4.86
CA THR A 168 10.08 12.13 -4.67
C THR A 168 10.97 10.89 -4.66
N ALA A 169 11.83 10.72 -5.67
CA ALA A 169 12.77 9.60 -5.79
C ALA A 169 13.69 9.45 -4.55
N GLU A 170 13.77 10.51 -3.74
CA GLU A 170 14.50 10.61 -2.48
C GLU A 170 13.74 10.09 -1.26
N ALA A 171 12.48 9.67 -1.42
CA ALA A 171 11.69 9.14 -0.32
C ALA A 171 12.41 7.96 0.34
N VAL A 172 12.49 7.97 1.68
CA VAL A 172 13.30 6.98 2.43
C VAL A 172 12.93 5.53 2.04
N PHE A 173 11.64 5.24 1.89
CA PHE A 173 11.15 3.90 1.54
C PHE A 173 11.40 3.49 0.08
N PHE A 174 11.76 4.41 -0.82
CA PHE A 174 12.12 4.11 -2.21
C PHE A 174 13.52 3.51 -2.37
N ARG A 175 14.34 3.60 -1.31
CA ARG A 175 15.67 2.97 -1.24
C ARG A 175 15.63 1.58 -0.60
N GLU A 176 14.48 1.17 -0.06
CA GLU A 176 14.35 -0.08 0.67
C GLU A 176 14.06 -1.28 -0.24
N SER A 177 13.41 -1.05 -1.40
CA SER A 177 13.04 -2.13 -2.30
C SER A 177 12.98 -1.68 -3.76
N PRO A 178 13.43 -2.53 -4.71
CA PRO A 178 13.24 -2.31 -6.13
C PRO A 178 11.77 -2.45 -6.57
N LEU A 179 10.92 -3.11 -5.79
CA LEU A 179 9.48 -3.16 -6.03
C LEU A 179 8.74 -2.59 -4.82
N LEU A 180 7.80 -1.69 -5.07
CA LEU A 180 6.94 -1.18 -4.01
C LEU A 180 5.61 -0.71 -4.58
N ALA A 181 4.58 -0.70 -3.74
CA ALA A 181 3.30 -0.11 -4.05
C ALA A 181 2.89 0.87 -2.94
N LEU A 182 2.35 2.02 -3.35
CA LEU A 182 1.68 2.99 -2.49
C LEU A 182 0.21 3.04 -2.90
N ASP A 183 -0.68 2.89 -1.92
CA ASP A 183 -2.11 3.00 -2.14
C ASP A 183 -2.61 4.36 -1.67
N PHE A 184 -3.51 4.94 -2.45
CA PHE A 184 -4.06 6.28 -2.23
C PHE A 184 -5.58 6.29 -2.28
N LEU A 185 -6.18 7.16 -1.47
CA LEU A 185 -7.56 7.62 -1.64
C LEU A 185 -7.57 9.00 -2.30
N LYS A 186 -8.49 9.21 -3.24
CA LYS A 186 -8.68 10.51 -3.89
C LYS A 186 -9.81 11.27 -3.21
N VAL A 187 -9.51 12.45 -2.65
CA VAL A 187 -10.48 13.35 -2.02
C VAL A 187 -10.43 14.71 -2.71
N GLY A 188 -11.40 14.96 -3.58
CA GLY A 188 -11.36 16.12 -4.48
C GLY A 188 -10.13 16.07 -5.38
N GLN A 189 -9.24 17.06 -5.25
CA GLN A 189 -7.97 17.13 -5.99
C GLN A 189 -6.77 16.57 -5.20
N LYS A 190 -6.98 16.08 -3.97
CA LYS A 190 -5.90 15.55 -3.12
C LYS A 190 -5.83 14.03 -3.21
N MET A 191 -4.61 13.51 -3.19
CA MET A 191 -4.30 12.09 -3.00
C MET A 191 -3.81 11.87 -1.58
N LEU A 192 -4.46 10.98 -0.84
CA LEU A 192 -4.12 10.64 0.54
C LEU A 192 -3.49 9.25 0.57
N ALA A 193 -2.22 9.13 0.93
CA ALA A 193 -1.52 7.86 1.07
C ALA A 193 -2.07 7.07 2.27
N ILE A 194 -2.36 5.79 2.06
CA ILE A 194 -3.02 4.93 3.07
C ILE A 194 -2.31 3.60 3.31
N ASP A 195 -1.46 3.15 2.39
CA ASP A 195 -0.75 1.88 2.51
C ASP A 195 0.56 1.91 1.73
N LEU A 196 1.57 1.19 2.24
CA LEU A 196 2.87 0.95 1.62
C LEU A 196 3.12 -0.55 1.66
N ASN A 197 3.36 -1.13 0.49
CA ASN A 197 3.77 -2.52 0.35
C ASN A 197 5.16 -2.57 -0.30
N VAL A 198 6.15 -3.12 0.39
CA VAL A 198 7.54 -3.26 -0.09
C VAL A 198 7.80 -4.55 -0.86
N ALA A 199 6.80 -5.43 -0.93
CA ALA A 199 6.82 -6.70 -1.64
C ALA A 199 5.48 -6.94 -2.36
N PRO A 200 5.03 -6.03 -3.25
CA PRO A 200 3.75 -6.19 -3.92
C PRO A 200 3.76 -7.38 -4.88
N GLY A 201 2.70 -8.18 -4.84
CA GLY A 201 2.41 -9.14 -5.91
C GLY A 201 1.97 -8.41 -7.18
N LEU A 202 2.50 -8.81 -8.33
CA LEU A 202 2.20 -8.25 -9.64
C LEU A 202 1.18 -9.09 -10.41
N ARG A 203 1.11 -10.40 -10.15
CA ARG A 203 0.10 -11.28 -10.77
C ARG A 203 -1.32 -10.79 -10.49
N GLY A 204 -2.15 -10.74 -11.52
CA GLY A 204 -3.55 -10.34 -11.41
C GLY A 204 -3.78 -8.84 -11.38
N THR A 205 -2.71 -8.03 -11.46
CA THR A 205 -2.82 -6.56 -11.50
C THR A 205 -2.98 -6.03 -12.94
N GLY A 206 -2.74 -6.88 -13.94
CA GLY A 206 -2.69 -6.51 -15.35
C GLY A 206 -1.29 -6.13 -15.84
N ILE A 207 -0.34 -5.90 -14.92
CA ILE A 207 1.06 -5.61 -15.24
C ILE A 207 1.72 -6.77 -15.98
N GLU A 208 1.32 -8.01 -15.72
CA GLU A 208 1.82 -9.19 -16.43
C GLU A 208 1.57 -9.16 -17.94
N LYS A 209 0.61 -8.33 -18.40
CA LYS A 209 0.32 -8.11 -19.83
C LYS A 209 1.21 -7.04 -20.46
N ILE A 210 1.84 -6.19 -19.64
CA ILE A 210 2.63 -5.03 -20.05
C ILE A 210 4.13 -5.31 -19.88
N MET A 211 4.51 -5.96 -18.79
CA MET A 211 5.90 -6.25 -18.43
C MET A 211 6.13 -7.75 -18.31
N LYS A 212 6.96 -8.28 -19.22
CA LYS A 212 7.39 -9.68 -19.19
C LYS A 212 8.33 -9.94 -17.99
N PRO A 213 8.47 -11.21 -17.55
CA PRO A 213 9.42 -11.62 -16.51
C PRO A 213 10.81 -11.00 -16.62
N ASP A 214 11.41 -11.07 -17.81
CA ASP A 214 12.75 -10.50 -18.05
C ASP A 214 12.80 -8.98 -17.87
N GLY A 215 11.69 -8.28 -18.15
CA GLY A 215 11.57 -6.84 -17.92
C GLY A 215 11.56 -6.50 -16.43
N VAL A 216 10.84 -7.27 -15.62
CA VAL A 216 10.88 -7.14 -14.15
C VAL A 216 12.30 -7.36 -13.64
N TYR A 217 12.94 -8.44 -14.10
CA TYR A 217 14.32 -8.75 -13.73
C TYR A 217 15.30 -7.63 -14.10
N GLN A 218 15.20 -7.07 -15.31
CA GLN A 218 16.05 -5.96 -15.75
C GLN A 218 15.89 -4.71 -14.89
N GLU A 219 14.66 -4.34 -14.53
CA GLU A 219 14.39 -3.20 -13.65
C GLU A 219 14.97 -3.41 -12.24
N VAL A 220 14.79 -4.60 -11.67
CA VAL A 220 15.40 -4.96 -10.38
C VAL A 220 16.93 -4.95 -10.47
N GLN A 221 17.48 -5.50 -11.54
CA GLN A 221 18.93 -5.52 -11.76
C GLN A 221 19.52 -4.11 -11.89
N ASN A 222 18.84 -3.21 -12.60
CA ASN A 222 19.26 -1.83 -12.75
C ASN A 222 19.21 -1.08 -11.42
N TRP A 223 18.19 -1.34 -10.60
CA TRP A 223 18.09 -0.78 -9.26
C TRP A 223 19.32 -1.14 -8.41
N TYR A 224 19.68 -2.42 -8.30
CA TYR A 224 20.86 -2.86 -7.52
C TYR A 224 22.18 -2.27 -8.04
N ARG A 225 22.30 -2.02 -9.35
CA ARG A 225 23.48 -1.36 -9.91
C ARG A 225 23.58 0.11 -9.55
N ASN A 226 22.44 0.78 -9.44
CA ASN A 226 22.40 2.23 -9.20
C ASN A 226 22.43 2.59 -7.71
N THR A 227 22.06 1.67 -6.81
CA THR A 227 22.09 1.89 -5.35
C THR A 227 23.39 1.44 -4.68
N ASN A 228 24.22 0.63 -5.34
CA ASN A 228 25.51 0.12 -4.81
C ASN A 228 26.74 0.83 -5.39
N VAL A 229 26.58 2.05 -5.90
CA VAL A 229 27.68 2.95 -6.33
C VAL A 229 27.77 4.13 -5.38
#